data_AF-A0A829PC65-F1
#
_entry.id   AF-A0A829PC65-F1
#
_cell.length_a   1.000
_cell.length_b   1.000
_cell.length_c   1.000
_cell.angle_alpha   90.00
_cell.angle_beta   90.00
_cell.angle_gamma   90.00
#
_symmetry.space_group_name_H-M   'P 1'
#
loop_
_entity.id
_entity.type
_entity.pdbx_description
1 polymer ?
#
loop_
_entity_poly.entity_id
_entity_poly.type
_entity_poly.pdbx_seq_one_letter_code
_entity_poly.pdbx_strand_id
1 'polypeptide(L)' 'MPDPFDPLHGSINSGHLLVSALKRNRDAPALVLGDVTLTGAQMADEISKYIQAFIELVPDPPTGRACWRSTGPKCCW' A
#
# COMPACT_ATOMS: atom_id res chain seq x y z
N MET A 1 -25.34 -10.51 11.53
CA MET A 1 -24.04 -10.08 12.08
C MET A 1 -23.00 -10.44 11.03
N PRO A 2 -22.34 -9.48 10.36
CA PRO A 2 -21.26 -9.81 9.43
C PRO A 2 -20.13 -10.54 10.17
N ASP A 3 -19.53 -11.52 9.52
CA ASP A 3 -18.49 -12.37 10.11
C ASP A 3 -17.16 -11.61 10.23
N PRO A 4 -16.45 -11.74 11.37
CA PRO A 4 -15.20 -11.01 11.61
C PRO A 4 -14.03 -11.46 10.71
N PHE A 5 -14.25 -12.44 9.83
CA PHE A 5 -13.25 -13.01 8.93
C PHE A 5 -13.58 -12.82 7.46
N ASP A 6 -14.59 -12.00 7.13
CA ASP A 6 -14.86 -11.68 5.74
C ASP A 6 -13.62 -10.99 5.16
N PRO A 7 -12.99 -11.54 4.11
CA PRO A 7 -11.71 -11.06 3.62
C PRO A 7 -11.78 -9.65 3.02
N LEU A 8 -12.98 -9.13 2.73
CA LEU A 8 -13.19 -7.75 2.31
C LEU A 8 -13.34 -6.79 3.51
N HIS A 9 -13.81 -7.28 4.66
CA HIS A 9 -14.05 -6.48 5.88
C HIS A 9 -13.02 -6.71 7.01
N GLY A 10 -12.11 -7.69 6.88
CA GLY A 10 -11.03 -7.98 7.81
C GLY A 10 -9.82 -7.05 7.65
N SER A 11 -9.59 -6.19 8.64
CA SER A 11 -8.69 -5.03 8.68
C SER A 11 -7.18 -5.25 8.44
N ILE A 12 -6.73 -6.44 8.01
CA ILE A 12 -5.30 -6.76 7.86
C ILE A 12 -4.87 -7.01 6.40
N ASN A 13 -5.80 -7.35 5.49
CA ASN A 13 -5.44 -7.69 4.11
C ASN A 13 -5.78 -6.61 3.08
N SER A 14 -6.44 -5.51 3.46
CA SER A 14 -6.84 -4.46 2.51
C SER A 14 -5.66 -3.86 1.73
N GLY A 15 -4.50 -3.69 2.37
CA GLY A 15 -3.29 -3.22 1.70
C GLY A 15 -2.75 -4.22 0.67
N HIS A 16 -2.73 -5.51 0.99
CA HIS A 16 -2.32 -6.56 0.05
C HIS A 16 -3.30 -6.68 -1.13
N LEU A 17 -4.60 -6.53 -0.88
CA LEU A 17 -5.63 -6.48 -1.92
C LEU A 17 -5.45 -5.28 -2.84
N LEU A 18 -5.18 -4.09 -2.27
CA LEU A 18 -4.92 -2.89 -3.05
C LEU A 18 -3.71 -3.08 -3.97
N VAL A 19 -2.58 -3.56 -3.42
CA VAL A 19 -1.37 -3.83 -4.22
C VAL A 19 -1.65 -4.87 -5.32
N SER A 20 -2.38 -5.94 -4.99
CA SER A 20 -2.76 -6.97 -5.96
C SER A 20 -3.63 -6.42 -7.09
N ALA A 21 -4.58 -5.54 -6.76
CA ALA A 21 -5.45 -4.88 -7.72
C ALA A 21 -4.67 -3.92 -8.64
N LEU A 22 -3.74 -3.13 -8.10
CA LEU A 22 -2.87 -2.23 -8.87
C LEU A 22 -1.94 -2.99 -9.81
N LYS A 23 -1.35 -4.10 -9.35
CA LYS A 23 -0.50 -4.98 -10.18
C LYS A 23 -1.29 -5.62 -11.32
N ARG A 24 -2.50 -6.10 -11.05
CA ARG A 24 -3.37 -6.71 -12.06
C ARG A 24 -3.84 -5.71 -13.13
N ASN A 25 -3.99 -4.44 -12.74
CA ASN A 25 -4.48 -3.35 -13.60
C ASN A 25 -3.37 -2.34 -13.90
N ARG A 26 -2.15 -2.81 -14.14
CA ARG A 26 -0.93 -1.97 -14.27
C ARG A 26 -1.11 -0.81 -15.23
N ASP A 27 -1.67 -1.08 -16.41
CA ASP A 27 -1.79 -0.10 -17.50
C ASP A 27 -3.17 0.57 -17.55
N ALA A 28 -4.11 0.14 -16.70
CA ALA A 28 -5.43 0.75 -16.63
C ALA A 28 -5.40 2.00 -15.72
N PRO A 29 -6.26 2.99 -15.97
CA PRO A 29 -6.43 4.13 -15.07
C PRO A 29 -6.84 3.67 -13.68
N ALA A 30 -6.04 4.05 -12.66
CA ALA A 30 -6.34 3.75 -11.26
C ALA A 30 -6.87 4.98 -10.52
N LEU A 31 -6.41 6.18 -10.90
CA LEU A 31 -6.83 7.44 -10.28
C LEU A 31 -6.83 8.57 -11.31
N VAL A 32 -7.89 9.37 -11.33
CA VAL A 32 -8.01 10.58 -12.16
C VAL A 32 -8.27 11.77 -11.26
N LEU A 33 -7.33 12.73 -11.25
CA LEU A 33 -7.42 14.01 -10.54
C LEU A 33 -7.37 15.14 -11.56
N GLY A 34 -8.53 15.65 -11.95
CA GLY A 34 -8.62 16.72 -12.94
C GLY A 34 -7.96 16.32 -14.26
N ASP A 35 -6.83 16.95 -14.58
CA ASP A 35 -6.01 16.70 -15.77
C ASP A 35 -4.97 15.59 -15.60
N VAL A 36 -4.72 15.13 -14.36
CA VAL A 36 -3.75 14.08 -14.06
C VAL A 36 -4.44 12.72 -13.99
N THR A 37 -3.97 11.77 -14.79
CA THR A 37 -4.38 10.36 -14.69
C THR A 37 -3.16 9.52 -14.32
N LEU A 38 -3.28 8.76 -13.22
CA LEU A 38 -2.29 7.78 -12.80
C LEU A 38 -2.79 6.38 -13.16
N THR A 39 -1.93 5.61 -13.82
CA THR A 39 -2.17 4.18 -14.04
C THR A 39 -1.96 3.38 -12.76
N GLY A 40 -2.39 2.11 -12.75
CA GLY A 40 -2.15 1.21 -11.62
C GLY A 40 -0.68 1.11 -11.22
N ALA A 41 0.24 1.12 -12.20
CA ALA A 41 1.68 1.13 -11.95
C ALA A 41 2.13 2.42 -11.26
N GLN A 42 1.73 3.58 -11.81
CA GLN A 42 2.16 4.88 -11.29
C GLN A 42 1.61 5.12 -9.88
N MET A 43 0.36 4.74 -9.62
CA MET A 43 -0.25 4.85 -8.30
C MET A 43 0.51 3.99 -7.26
N ALA A 44 0.93 2.78 -7.62
CA ALA A 44 1.70 1.91 -6.73
C ALA A 44 3.08 2.53 -6.39
N ASP A 45 3.74 3.15 -7.37
CA ASP A 45 5.00 3.86 -7.16
C ASP A 45 4.83 5.08 -6.24
N GLU A 46 3.77 5.88 -6.42
CA GLU A 46 3.50 7.04 -5.57
C GLU A 46 3.15 6.64 -4.13
N ILE A 47 2.34 5.59 -3.94
CA ILE A 47 2.07 5.04 -2.60
C ILE A 47 3.38 4.61 -1.92
N SER A 48 4.25 3.93 -2.66
CA SER A 48 5.55 3.48 -2.14
C SER A 48 6.43 4.65 -1.73
N LYS A 49 6.51 5.71 -2.55
CA LYS A 49 7.24 6.94 -2.21
C LYS A 49 6.67 7.62 -0.96
N TYR A 50 5.35 7.72 -0.86
CA TYR A 50 4.68 8.33 0.30
C TYR A 50 5.01 7.59 1.60
N ILE A 51 4.96 6.26 1.60
CA ILE A 51 5.30 5.44 2.78
C ILE A 51 6.76 5.66 3.19
N GLN A 52 7.68 5.66 2.22
CA GLN A 52 9.10 5.88 2.49
C GLN A 52 9.34 7.27 3.11
N ALA A 53 8.74 8.32 2.54
CA ALA A 53 8.82 9.67 3.10
C ALA A 53 8.20 9.76 4.50
N PHE A 54 7.11 9.03 4.75
CA PHE A 54 6.47 8.98 6.07
C PHE A 54 7.40 8.35 7.13
N ILE A 55 8.11 7.27 6.77
CA ILE A 55 9.10 6.62 7.66
C ILE A 55 10.27 7.56 7.95
N GLU A 56 10.72 8.34 6.98
CA GLU A 56 11.79 9.31 7.19
C GLU A 56 11.38 10.45 8.12
N LEU A 57 10.12 10.88 8.07
CA LEU A 57 9.58 11.98 8.87
C LEU A 57 9.16 11.56 10.28
N VAL A 58 8.78 10.29 10.49
CA VAL A 58 8.32 9.77 11.77
C VAL A 58 9.37 8.78 12.30
N PRO A 59 10.28 9.21 13.19
CA PRO A 59 11.21 8.29 13.83
C PRO A 59 10.45 7.25 14.66
N ASP A 60 10.87 5.99 14.55
CA ASP A 60 10.33 4.86 15.33
C ASP A 60 10.39 5.19 16.84
N PRO A 61 9.28 5.08 17.60
CA PRO A 61 9.38 5.14 19.05
C PRO A 61 10.24 3.96 19.53
N PRO A 62 11.09 4.12 20.57
CA PRO A 62 12.12 3.13 20.95
C PRO A 62 11.59 1.78 21.50
N THR A 63 10.32 1.45 21.26
CA THR A 63 9.67 0.17 21.59
C THR A 63 9.27 -0.61 20.34
N GLY A 64 10.22 -0.78 19.42
CA GLY A 64 10.58 -2.11 18.88
C GLY A 64 9.46 -2.99 18.33
N ARG A 65 8.51 -2.43 17.56
CA ARG A 65 7.61 -3.21 16.68
C ARG A 65 7.34 -2.50 15.36
N ALA A 66 8.40 -2.23 14.60
CA ALA A 66 8.31 -1.89 13.19
C ALA A 66 9.19 -2.84 12.34
N CYS A 67 8.96 -4.15 12.50
CA CYS A 67 9.40 -5.14 11.51
C CYS A 67 8.13 -5.67 10.84
N TRP A 68 7.54 -4.87 9.94
CA TRP A 68 6.55 -5.37 8.98
C TRP A 68 7.27 -6.30 8.01
N ARG A 69 7.42 -7.55 8.44
CA ARG A 69 8.21 -8.58 7.77
C ARG A 69 7.36 -9.24 6.68
N SER A 70 7.75 -9.01 5.43
CA SER A 70 7.76 -10.04 4.40
C SER A 70 8.83 -9.69 3.35
N THR A 71 10.07 -10.10 3.66
CA THR A 71 11.22 -10.33 2.76
C THR A 71 11.79 -9.15 1.94
N GLY A 72 12.89 -8.54 2.41
CA GLY A 72 13.88 -7.84 1.59
C GLY A 72 14.25 -6.43 2.06
N PRO A 73 15.46 -5.92 1.75
CA PRO A 73 16.04 -4.71 2.38
C PRO A 73 15.47 -3.38 1.85
N LYS A 74 14.31 -3.39 1.18
CA LYS A 74 13.58 -2.20 0.80
C LYS A 74 12.10 -2.49 0.93
N CYS A 75 11.36 -1.59 1.57
CA CYS A 75 9.90 -1.60 1.62
C CYS A 75 9.30 -1.26 0.24
N CYS A 76 9.73 -1.98 -0.80
CA CYS A 76 9.20 -1.93 -2.14
C CYS A 76 8.36 -3.19 -2.32
N TRP A 77 7.03 -3.04 -2.28
CA TRP A 77 6.09 -4.10 -2.63
C TRP A 77 5.97 -4.25 -4.14
#